data_AF-A0A5C6NAU4-F1
#
_entry.id   AF-A0A5C6NAU4-F1
#
_cell.length_a   1.000
_cell.length_b   1.000
_cell.length_c   1.000
_cell.angle_alpha   90.00
_cell.angle_beta   90.00
_cell.angle_gamma   90.00
#
_symmetry.space_group_name_H-M   'P 1'
#
loop_
_entity.id
_entity.type
_entity.pdbx_description
1 polymer ?
#
loop_
_entity_poly.entity_id
_entity_poly.type
_entity_poly.pdbx_seq_one_letter_code
_entity_poly.pdbx_strand_id
1 'polypeptide(L)'
;MEKDASNNVRRRRHHSTCGDAHTCRPDDGEAQKHPHPRRGNSETGGVCIAQSLKIPREPRSGEFDKIIRRLLETSNARAVIMFANEDDIRRVLAAAKRNNQTGHFLWVGSDSWGSKISPVIGQERVAEGAITILPKRASVEAFDRYFRSRSLSNNRRNVWFAEFWEENFNCKLGMHGKRAGNLKKCTGLEKVGRDSSYEQEGKVQFVMDAVYAMAHALHRMHRELCYGYPGLCPRMASIDGKELLSHIRAVNFNGKSRPLSQSGIPPDPNATFS
;
A
#
# COMPACT_ATOMS: atom_id res chain seq x y z
N MET A 1 -37.77 24.78 63.15
CA MET A 1 -37.80 25.63 61.94
C MET A 1 -36.36 26.08 61.75
N GLU A 2 -35.64 25.79 60.68
CA GLU A 2 -36.00 25.52 59.30
C GLU A 2 -34.79 24.82 58.65
N LYS A 3 -35.03 24.08 57.57
CA LYS A 3 -34.05 23.32 56.82
C LYS A 3 -33.10 24.28 56.09
N ASP A 4 -31.89 23.85 55.75
CA ASP A 4 -31.52 23.82 54.34
C ASP A 4 -30.28 23.02 53.99
N ALA A 5 -30.34 22.51 52.75
CA ALA A 5 -29.64 21.36 52.24
C ALA A 5 -28.17 21.62 51.90
N SER A 6 -27.33 20.67 52.28
CA SER A 6 -25.97 20.52 51.77
C SER A 6 -26.03 20.14 50.29
N ASN A 7 -25.68 21.10 49.42
CA ASN A 7 -25.72 20.93 47.97
C ASN A 7 -24.44 20.21 47.49
N ASN A 8 -24.47 18.88 47.53
CA ASN A 8 -23.40 18.02 47.02
C ASN A 8 -23.51 17.89 45.50
N VAL A 9 -22.93 18.84 44.75
CA VAL A 9 -22.78 18.72 43.30
C VAL A 9 -21.72 17.67 43.01
N ARG A 10 -22.16 16.42 42.89
CA ARG A 10 -21.40 15.34 42.23
C ARG A 10 -21.01 15.82 40.82
N ARG A 11 -19.76 16.27 40.66
CA ARG A 11 -19.11 16.34 39.35
C ARG A 11 -19.05 14.92 38.81
N ARG A 12 -20.04 14.53 37.99
CA ARG A 12 -19.92 13.38 37.10
C ARG A 12 -18.74 13.68 36.18
N ARG A 13 -17.58 13.05 36.41
CA ARG A 13 -16.56 12.93 35.38
C ARG A 13 -17.22 12.13 34.26
N HIS A 14 -17.52 12.77 33.13
CA HIS A 14 -17.74 12.05 31.90
C HIS A 14 -16.43 11.30 31.58
N HIS A 15 -16.35 10.03 31.97
CA HIS A 15 -15.45 9.11 31.29
C HIS A 15 -16.03 8.94 29.89
N SER A 16 -15.50 9.69 28.92
CA SER A 16 -15.60 9.29 27.53
C SER A 16 -14.95 7.92 27.42
N THR A 17 -15.76 6.87 27.39
CA THR A 17 -15.29 5.49 27.18
C THR A 17 -14.65 5.43 25.81
N CYS A 18 -13.35 5.25 25.79
CA CYS A 18 -12.56 5.13 24.57
C CYS A 18 -12.71 3.72 24.00
N GLY A 19 -12.85 3.57 22.68
CA GLY A 19 -12.69 2.27 22.03
C GLY A 19 -11.21 1.90 21.93
N ASP A 20 -10.80 0.77 22.49
CA ASP A 20 -9.39 0.34 22.47
C ASP A 20 -9.02 -0.42 21.19
N ALA A 21 -7.94 -0.02 20.55
CA ALA A 21 -7.37 -0.67 19.35
C ALA A 21 -5.87 -0.92 19.49
N HIS A 22 -5.38 -1.94 18.81
CA HIS A 22 -3.95 -2.21 18.62
C HIS A 22 -3.46 -1.62 17.30
N THR A 23 -2.16 -1.33 17.22
CA THR A 23 -1.52 -0.96 15.94
C THR A 23 -0.28 -1.81 15.68
N CYS A 24 -0.16 -2.38 14.49
CA CYS A 24 1.05 -3.06 14.01
C CYS A 24 1.66 -2.26 12.86
N ARG A 25 2.96 -1.97 12.95
CA ARG A 25 3.70 -1.15 11.96
C ARG A 25 5.07 -1.76 11.65
N PRO A 26 5.71 -1.52 10.50
CA PRO A 26 7.03 -2.04 10.24
C PRO A 26 8.08 -1.27 11.08
N ASP A 27 9.22 -1.90 11.35
CA ASP A 27 10.34 -1.27 12.07
C ASP A 27 11.30 -0.59 11.11
N ASP A 28 10.79 0.40 10.37
CA ASP A 28 11.50 1.04 9.26
C ASP A 28 11.76 2.53 9.44
N GLY A 29 11.46 3.12 10.61
CA GLY A 29 11.65 4.56 10.88
C GLY A 29 10.67 5.47 10.12
N GLU A 30 10.06 4.98 9.05
CA GLU A 30 9.05 5.64 8.22
C GLU A 30 7.72 5.82 8.97
N ALA A 31 7.45 4.95 9.94
CA ALA A 31 6.33 5.07 10.85
C ALA A 31 6.26 6.45 11.55
N GLN A 32 7.35 7.20 11.74
CA GLN A 32 7.30 8.52 12.37
C GLN A 32 6.58 9.61 11.55
N LYS A 33 6.29 9.39 10.25
CA LYS A 33 5.71 10.43 9.36
C LYS A 33 4.18 10.42 9.23
N HIS A 34 3.49 9.35 9.64
CA HIS A 34 2.02 9.32 9.60
C HIS A 34 1.42 9.89 10.91
N PRO A 35 0.26 10.58 10.89
CA PRO A 35 -0.37 11.09 12.10
C PRO A 35 -0.60 9.96 13.09
N HIS A 36 0.05 10.06 14.25
CA HIS A 36 -0.04 9.05 15.31
C HIS A 36 -1.23 9.36 16.21
N PRO A 37 -2.14 8.40 16.44
CA PRO A 37 -2.92 8.43 17.66
C PRO A 37 -1.93 8.17 18.81
N ARG A 38 -1.62 9.20 19.61
CA ARG A 38 -0.72 9.06 20.77
C ARG A 38 -1.36 8.13 21.79
N ARG A 39 -0.55 7.29 22.46
CA ARG A 39 -1.01 6.57 23.66
C ARG A 39 -1.59 7.60 24.63
N GLY A 40 -2.84 7.38 25.03
CA GLY A 40 -3.49 8.14 26.09
C GLY A 40 -4.17 9.45 25.69
N ASN A 41 -4.24 9.86 24.42
CA ASN A 41 -5.24 10.84 23.98
C ASN A 41 -5.33 10.95 22.45
N SER A 42 -6.38 10.36 21.87
CA SER A 42 -6.94 10.78 20.59
C SER A 42 -8.35 11.32 20.89
N GLU A 43 -8.40 12.51 21.48
CA GLU A 43 -9.66 13.19 21.86
C GLU A 43 -10.49 13.63 20.64
N THR A 44 -9.94 13.61 19.43
CA THR A 44 -10.68 13.99 18.22
C THR A 44 -11.46 12.84 17.58
N GLY A 45 -11.57 11.66 18.22
CA GLY A 45 -12.31 10.54 17.65
C GLY A 45 -12.77 9.44 18.62
N GLY A 46 -12.51 9.56 19.93
CA GLY A 46 -12.98 8.57 20.92
C GLY A 46 -12.31 7.18 20.84
N VAL A 47 -11.14 7.08 20.18
CA VAL A 47 -10.38 5.82 20.02
C VAL A 47 -9.05 5.91 20.77
N CYS A 48 -8.68 4.85 21.49
CA CYS A 48 -7.45 4.76 22.27
C CYS A 48 -6.59 3.60 21.77
N ILE A 49 -5.28 3.79 21.82
CA ILE A 49 -4.33 2.75 21.39
C ILE A 49 -3.86 1.96 22.59
N ALA A 50 -4.33 0.72 22.70
CA ALA A 50 -3.96 -0.23 23.74
C ALA A 50 -2.48 -0.62 23.62
N GLN A 51 -2.06 -1.07 22.44
CA GLN A 51 -0.66 -1.37 22.16
C GLN A 51 -0.25 -0.92 20.76
N SER A 52 1.04 -0.60 20.61
CA SER A 52 1.67 -0.31 19.33
C SER A 52 2.86 -1.25 19.18
N LEU A 53 2.74 -2.21 18.28
CA LEU A 53 3.74 -3.24 18.01
C LEU A 53 4.46 -2.95 16.70
N LYS A 54 5.75 -3.32 16.68
CA LYS A 54 6.61 -3.20 15.51
C LYS A 54 6.85 -4.57 14.90
N ILE A 55 6.77 -4.66 13.58
CA ILE A 55 7.10 -5.83 12.76
C ILE A 55 8.56 -5.64 12.30
N PRO A 56 9.49 -6.51 12.73
CA PRO A 56 10.88 -6.42 12.30
C PRO A 56 11.02 -6.50 10.77
N ARG A 57 11.96 -5.76 10.18
CA ARG A 57 12.24 -5.83 8.72
C ARG A 57 12.65 -7.23 8.25
N GLU A 58 13.41 -7.94 9.09
CA GLU A 58 13.85 -9.31 8.84
C GLU A 58 13.35 -10.21 9.98
N PRO A 59 12.06 -10.59 9.96
CA PRO A 59 11.46 -11.34 11.03
C PRO A 59 12.00 -12.77 11.06
N ARG A 60 12.54 -13.18 12.21
CA ARG A 60 12.96 -14.56 12.46
C ARG A 60 11.74 -15.47 12.64
N SER A 61 11.97 -16.78 12.56
CA SER A 61 10.93 -17.79 12.85
C SER A 61 10.29 -17.53 14.22
N GLY A 62 8.96 -17.48 14.24
CA GLY A 62 8.17 -17.27 15.47
C GLY A 62 7.98 -15.80 15.90
N GLU A 63 8.56 -14.81 15.22
CA GLU A 63 8.34 -13.39 15.55
C GLU A 63 6.87 -12.98 15.38
N PHE A 64 6.21 -13.43 14.32
CA PHE A 64 4.77 -13.18 14.12
C PHE A 64 3.90 -13.83 15.21
N ASP A 65 4.27 -15.01 15.70
CA ASP A 65 3.57 -15.65 16.82
C ASP A 65 3.74 -14.85 18.12
N LYS A 66 4.91 -14.24 18.35
CA LYS A 66 5.12 -13.31 19.48
C LYS A 66 4.24 -12.07 19.36
N ILE A 67 4.07 -11.52 18.15
CA ILE A 67 3.14 -10.39 17.91
C ILE A 67 1.73 -10.77 18.34
N ILE A 68 1.23 -11.93 17.92
CA ILE A 68 -0.11 -12.40 18.32
C ILE A 68 -0.23 -12.55 19.84
N ARG A 69 0.77 -13.15 20.50
CA ARG A 69 0.75 -13.28 21.96
C ARG A 69 0.73 -11.92 22.67
N ARG A 70 1.48 -10.93 22.18
CA ARG A 70 1.47 -9.58 22.74
C ARG A 70 0.11 -8.89 22.57
N LEU A 71 -0.53 -9.04 21.41
CA LEU A 71 -1.89 -8.52 21.20
C LEU A 71 -2.89 -9.10 22.22
N LEU A 72 -2.74 -10.39 22.56
CA LEU A 72 -3.58 -11.08 23.55
C LEU A 72 -3.35 -10.64 25.00
N GLU A 73 -2.24 -9.94 25.32
CA GLU A 73 -2.00 -9.37 26.65
C GLU A 73 -3.04 -8.29 27.00
N THR A 74 -3.76 -7.74 26.00
CA THR A 74 -4.85 -6.78 26.19
C THR A 74 -6.10 -7.26 25.43
N SER A 75 -6.72 -8.32 25.95
CA SER A 75 -7.83 -9.04 25.31
C SER A 75 -9.13 -8.24 25.16
N ASN A 76 -9.28 -7.13 25.90
CA ASN A 76 -10.38 -6.18 25.72
C ASN A 76 -10.28 -5.39 24.40
N ALA A 77 -9.06 -5.21 23.88
CA ALA A 77 -8.82 -4.55 22.59
C ALA A 77 -8.81 -5.60 21.47
N ARG A 78 -9.86 -5.60 20.66
CA ARG A 78 -10.03 -6.57 19.56
C ARG A 78 -9.66 -6.03 18.18
N ALA A 79 -9.75 -4.71 18.00
CA ALA A 79 -9.39 -4.07 16.73
C ALA A 79 -7.87 -4.02 16.57
N VAL A 80 -7.35 -4.38 15.39
CA VAL A 80 -5.92 -4.34 15.06
C VAL A 80 -5.74 -3.58 13.76
N ILE A 81 -5.16 -2.38 13.86
CA ILE A 81 -4.83 -1.52 12.73
C ILE A 81 -3.45 -1.89 12.21
N MET A 82 -3.38 -2.36 10.96
CA MET A 82 -2.18 -2.88 10.33
C MET A 82 -1.69 -1.94 9.24
N PHE A 83 -0.55 -1.30 9.52
CA PHE A 83 0.27 -0.64 8.52
C PHE A 83 1.43 -1.58 8.21
N ALA A 84 1.27 -2.47 7.24
CA ALA A 84 2.27 -3.50 6.94
C ALA A 84 2.26 -3.82 5.45
N ASN A 85 3.36 -4.31 4.91
CA ASN A 85 3.37 -4.78 3.52
C ASN A 85 2.54 -6.07 3.36
N GLU A 86 2.30 -6.45 2.11
CA GLU A 86 1.47 -7.61 1.74
C GLU A 86 1.90 -8.92 2.42
N ASP A 87 3.20 -9.19 2.44
CA ASP A 87 3.78 -10.42 3.02
C ASP A 87 3.65 -10.45 4.55
N ASP A 88 3.89 -9.33 5.21
CA ASP A 88 3.77 -9.22 6.66
C ASP A 88 2.31 -9.38 7.10
N ILE A 89 1.36 -8.81 6.36
CA ILE A 89 -0.08 -9.01 6.60
C ILE A 89 -0.40 -10.51 6.53
N ARG A 90 0.01 -11.18 5.46
CA ARG A 90 -0.19 -12.62 5.26
C ARG A 90 0.37 -13.43 6.43
N ARG A 91 1.59 -13.10 6.87
CA ARG A 91 2.29 -13.81 7.95
C ARG A 91 1.66 -13.58 9.31
N VAL A 92 1.15 -12.37 9.59
CA VAL A 92 0.37 -12.06 10.81
C VAL A 92 -0.93 -12.85 10.82
N LEU A 93 -1.70 -12.86 9.73
CA LEU A 93 -2.94 -13.64 9.63
C LEU A 93 -2.68 -15.14 9.79
N ALA A 94 -1.60 -15.65 9.18
CA ALA A 94 -1.18 -17.03 9.34
C ALA A 94 -0.77 -17.35 10.79
N ALA A 95 -0.09 -16.44 11.48
CA ALA A 95 0.23 -16.60 12.90
C ALA A 95 -1.03 -16.59 13.78
N ALA A 96 -2.00 -15.71 13.50
CA ALA A 96 -3.28 -15.70 14.21
C ALA A 96 -4.02 -17.03 14.02
N LYS A 97 -4.01 -17.58 12.80
CA LYS A 97 -4.55 -18.92 12.51
C LYS A 97 -3.86 -20.00 13.35
N ARG A 98 -2.52 -20.02 13.39
CA ARG A 98 -1.73 -21.00 14.16
C ARG A 98 -1.93 -20.91 15.66
N ASN A 99 -2.19 -19.71 16.18
CA ASN A 99 -2.46 -19.47 17.60
C ASN A 99 -3.96 -19.59 17.94
N ASN A 100 -4.77 -20.18 17.05
CA ASN A 100 -6.21 -20.41 17.24
C ASN A 100 -7.02 -19.13 17.54
N GLN A 101 -6.62 -17.99 16.96
CA GLN A 101 -7.29 -16.69 17.16
C GLN A 101 -8.23 -16.30 16.01
N THR A 102 -8.79 -17.30 15.31
CA THR A 102 -9.80 -17.09 14.27
C THR A 102 -11.05 -16.46 14.87
N GLY A 103 -11.51 -15.33 14.32
CA GLY A 103 -12.69 -14.59 14.80
C GLY A 103 -12.48 -13.76 16.08
N HIS A 104 -11.28 -13.79 16.67
CA HIS A 104 -10.99 -12.99 17.86
C HIS A 104 -10.75 -11.51 17.51
N PHE A 105 -9.82 -11.26 16.58
CA PHE A 105 -9.43 -9.91 16.16
C PHE A 105 -10.31 -9.36 15.03
N LEU A 106 -10.47 -8.04 15.00
CA LEU A 106 -11.04 -7.29 13.89
C LEU A 106 -9.91 -6.54 13.18
N TRP A 107 -9.67 -6.87 11.93
CA TRP A 107 -8.52 -6.34 11.20
C TRP A 107 -8.87 -5.06 10.45
N VAL A 108 -8.02 -4.04 10.57
CA VAL A 108 -8.10 -2.81 9.78
C VAL A 108 -6.81 -2.66 8.99
N GLY A 109 -6.83 -2.92 7.69
CA GLY A 109 -5.64 -2.90 6.83
C GLY A 109 -5.44 -1.59 6.07
N SER A 110 -4.18 -1.18 5.89
CA SER A 110 -3.79 -0.07 5.01
C SER A 110 -3.95 -0.40 3.51
N ASP A 111 -3.60 0.56 2.64
CA ASP A 111 -3.65 0.44 1.17
C ASP A 111 -2.77 -0.67 0.58
N SER A 112 -1.77 -1.10 1.34
CA SER A 112 -0.95 -2.28 1.06
C SER A 112 -1.75 -3.59 1.04
N TRP A 113 -2.83 -3.68 1.84
CA TRP A 113 -3.81 -4.75 1.72
C TRP A 113 -4.82 -4.40 0.62
N GLY A 114 -5.54 -3.28 0.77
CA GLY A 114 -6.54 -2.83 -0.17
C GLY A 114 -7.49 -3.95 -0.60
N SER A 115 -7.62 -4.15 -1.91
CA SER A 115 -8.44 -5.22 -2.51
C SER A 115 -7.67 -6.50 -2.84
N LYS A 116 -6.42 -6.66 -2.40
CA LYS A 116 -5.57 -7.79 -2.79
C LYS A 116 -5.99 -9.07 -2.08
N ILE A 117 -6.08 -10.15 -2.85
CA ILE A 117 -6.42 -11.49 -2.33
C ILE A 117 -5.21 -12.19 -1.68
N SER A 118 -4.00 -11.90 -2.14
CA SER A 118 -2.76 -12.57 -1.74
C SER A 118 -2.52 -12.66 -0.21
N PRO A 119 -2.76 -11.60 0.59
CA PRO A 119 -2.66 -11.70 2.05
C PRO A 119 -3.61 -12.71 2.71
N VAL A 120 -4.71 -13.05 2.05
CA VAL A 120 -5.84 -13.79 2.61
C VAL A 120 -5.85 -15.26 2.22
N ILE A 121 -5.20 -15.65 1.11
CA ILE A 121 -5.23 -17.01 0.55
C ILE A 121 -4.72 -18.05 1.57
N GLY A 122 -5.62 -18.91 2.04
CA GLY A 122 -5.39 -19.95 3.05
C GLY A 122 -5.65 -19.52 4.49
N GLN A 123 -6.05 -18.26 4.72
CA GLN A 123 -6.35 -17.66 6.02
C GLN A 123 -7.68 -16.88 5.97
N GLU A 124 -8.58 -17.26 5.06
CA GLU A 124 -9.83 -16.57 4.74
C GLU A 124 -10.69 -16.33 5.99
N ARG A 125 -10.88 -17.39 6.79
CA ARG A 125 -11.66 -17.30 8.04
C ARG A 125 -11.05 -16.38 9.10
N VAL A 126 -9.74 -16.17 9.07
CA VAL A 126 -9.08 -15.24 10.01
C VAL A 126 -9.28 -13.80 9.58
N ALA A 127 -9.30 -13.56 8.27
CA ALA A 127 -9.49 -12.24 7.68
C ALA A 127 -10.97 -11.84 7.52
N GLU A 128 -11.91 -12.73 7.85
CA GLU A 128 -13.34 -12.48 7.73
C GLU A 128 -13.75 -11.24 8.55
N GLY A 129 -14.46 -10.30 7.90
CA GLY A 129 -14.85 -9.03 8.50
C GLY A 129 -13.75 -7.96 8.54
N ALA A 130 -12.59 -8.20 7.93
CA ALA A 130 -11.55 -7.18 7.80
C ALA A 130 -12.04 -5.96 7.01
N ILE A 131 -11.65 -4.77 7.47
CA ILE A 131 -11.88 -3.51 6.77
C ILE A 131 -10.52 -3.07 6.21
N THR A 132 -10.46 -2.76 4.93
CA THR A 132 -9.24 -2.25 4.30
C THR A 132 -9.53 -0.94 3.60
N ILE A 133 -8.50 -0.11 3.46
CA ILE A 133 -8.59 1.12 2.67
C ILE A 133 -7.92 0.88 1.32
N LEU A 134 -8.50 1.40 0.25
CA LEU A 134 -7.84 1.41 -1.07
C LEU A 134 -8.00 2.79 -1.70
N PRO A 135 -6.92 3.46 -2.14
CA PRO A 135 -7.05 4.69 -2.90
C PRO A 135 -7.94 4.47 -4.14
N LYS A 136 -8.87 5.39 -4.37
CA LYS A 136 -9.77 5.31 -5.51
C LYS A 136 -8.94 5.34 -6.79
N ARG A 137 -9.10 4.30 -7.61
CA ARG A 137 -8.31 4.06 -8.82
C ARG A 137 -9.23 3.75 -10.00
N ALA A 138 -8.78 4.09 -11.20
CA ALA A 138 -9.36 3.60 -12.44
C ALA A 138 -8.41 2.62 -13.12
N SER A 139 -8.96 1.58 -13.76
CA SER A 139 -8.15 0.72 -14.61
C SER A 139 -7.68 1.48 -15.84
N VAL A 140 -6.42 1.29 -16.20
CA VAL A 140 -5.83 1.92 -17.39
C VAL A 140 -5.83 0.91 -18.54
N GLU A 141 -6.87 0.93 -19.37
CA GLU A 141 -7.06 -0.05 -20.47
C GLU A 141 -5.85 -0.11 -21.42
N ALA A 142 -5.24 1.03 -21.72
CA ALA A 142 -4.04 1.08 -22.55
C ALA A 142 -2.86 0.31 -21.94
N PHE A 143 -2.75 0.29 -20.61
CA PHE A 143 -1.74 -0.52 -19.91
C PHE A 143 -2.08 -1.99 -20.01
N ASP A 144 -3.35 -2.38 -19.82
CA ASP A 144 -3.79 -3.78 -19.97
C ASP A 144 -3.46 -4.31 -21.36
N ARG A 145 -3.78 -3.53 -22.40
CA ARG A 145 -3.48 -3.88 -23.79
C ARG A 145 -1.98 -4.05 -24.01
N TYR A 146 -1.17 -3.10 -23.53
CA TYR A 146 0.29 -3.16 -23.64
C TYR A 146 0.87 -4.39 -22.93
N PHE A 147 0.46 -4.62 -21.67
CA PHE A 147 0.98 -5.68 -20.81
C PHE A 147 0.59 -7.06 -21.33
N ARG A 148 -0.69 -7.27 -21.68
CA ARG A 148 -1.19 -8.54 -22.21
C ARG A 148 -0.63 -8.88 -23.60
N SER A 149 -0.17 -7.88 -24.35
CA SER A 149 0.46 -8.12 -25.65
C SER A 149 1.95 -8.48 -25.54
N ARG A 150 2.55 -8.46 -24.34
CA ARG A 150 3.97 -8.80 -24.17
C ARG A 150 4.19 -10.30 -24.29
N SER A 151 5.26 -10.67 -24.97
CA SER A 151 5.75 -12.04 -25.14
C SER A 151 7.26 -12.08 -24.98
N LEU A 152 7.83 -13.27 -24.77
CA LEU A 152 9.28 -13.45 -24.67
C LEU A 152 10.02 -12.96 -25.92
N SER A 153 9.38 -13.04 -27.09
CA SER A 153 9.95 -12.56 -28.36
C SER A 153 9.97 -11.03 -28.49
N ASN A 154 9.02 -10.32 -27.88
CA ASN A 154 8.84 -8.87 -28.09
C ASN A 154 9.22 -8.01 -26.87
N ASN A 155 9.71 -8.61 -25.79
CA ASN A 155 10.04 -7.92 -24.55
C ASN A 155 11.44 -8.27 -24.02
N ARG A 156 12.47 -8.00 -24.83
CA ARG A 156 13.88 -8.24 -24.44
C ARG A 156 14.48 -7.15 -23.54
N ARG A 157 13.80 -6.01 -23.40
CA ARG A 157 14.26 -4.86 -22.60
C ARG A 157 14.16 -5.13 -21.10
N ASN A 158 13.15 -5.88 -20.66
CA ASN A 158 12.96 -6.20 -19.25
C ASN A 158 13.69 -7.51 -18.92
N VAL A 159 14.79 -7.39 -18.17
CA VAL A 159 15.65 -8.52 -17.79
C VAL A 159 14.96 -9.54 -16.87
N TRP A 160 13.95 -9.12 -16.11
CA TRP A 160 13.16 -9.98 -15.22
C TRP A 160 11.98 -10.65 -15.92
N PHE A 161 11.74 -10.35 -17.22
CA PHE A 161 10.56 -10.85 -17.91
C PHE A 161 10.58 -12.37 -18.12
N ALA A 162 11.78 -12.97 -18.24
CA ALA A 162 11.93 -14.41 -18.34
C ALA A 162 11.51 -15.12 -17.03
N GLU A 163 11.96 -14.61 -15.89
CA GLU A 163 11.59 -15.12 -14.56
C GLU A 163 10.09 -14.98 -14.31
N PHE A 164 9.53 -13.79 -14.57
CA PHE A 164 8.09 -13.56 -14.53
C PHE A 164 7.31 -14.58 -15.38
N TRP A 165 7.78 -14.88 -16.59
CA TRP A 165 7.09 -15.80 -17.49
C TRP A 165 7.03 -17.22 -16.92
N GLU A 166 8.14 -17.70 -16.35
CA GLU A 166 8.21 -19.02 -15.73
C GLU A 166 7.25 -19.14 -14.54
N GLU A 167 7.25 -18.13 -13.66
CA GLU A 167 6.40 -18.10 -12.47
C GLU A 167 4.92 -17.99 -12.85
N ASN A 168 4.58 -17.04 -13.72
CA ASN A 168 3.20 -16.72 -14.06
C ASN A 168 2.49 -17.85 -14.84
N PHE A 169 3.21 -18.62 -15.65
CA PHE A 169 2.65 -19.75 -16.41
C PHE A 169 3.00 -21.12 -15.81
N ASN A 170 3.68 -21.14 -14.66
CA ASN A 170 4.19 -22.32 -13.97
C ASN A 170 4.90 -23.29 -14.93
N CYS A 171 5.86 -22.75 -15.69
CA CYS A 171 6.63 -23.47 -16.69
C CYS A 171 8.11 -23.10 -16.60
N LYS A 172 8.98 -23.85 -17.29
CA LYS A 172 10.42 -23.54 -17.37
C LYS A 172 10.87 -23.24 -18.79
N LEU A 173 11.63 -22.15 -18.92
CA LEU A 173 12.37 -21.75 -20.10
C LEU A 173 13.65 -22.59 -20.13
N GLY A 174 13.68 -23.56 -21.04
CA GLY A 174 14.78 -24.52 -21.08
C GLY A 174 16.09 -23.82 -21.45
N MET A 175 17.04 -23.77 -20.51
CA MET A 175 18.49 -23.86 -20.72
C MET A 175 19.22 -23.99 -19.37
N HIS A 176 19.25 -25.20 -18.81
CA HIS A 176 20.41 -25.78 -18.11
C HIS A 176 20.10 -27.21 -17.63
N GLY A 177 20.75 -28.19 -18.26
CA GLY A 177 20.99 -29.52 -17.68
C GLY A 177 19.79 -30.47 -17.65
N LYS A 178 20.03 -31.71 -18.06
CA LYS A 178 19.11 -32.84 -17.89
C LYS A 178 18.64 -32.91 -16.43
N ARG A 179 17.35 -32.67 -16.17
CA ARG A 179 16.66 -33.26 -15.02
C ARG A 179 15.37 -33.90 -15.48
N ALA A 180 15.26 -35.18 -15.16
CA ALA A 180 14.04 -35.96 -15.23
C ALA A 180 13.06 -35.43 -14.17
N GLY A 181 11.92 -34.94 -14.63
CA GLY A 181 10.80 -34.48 -13.83
C GLY A 181 9.72 -33.89 -14.73
N ASN A 182 8.45 -34.12 -14.40
CA ASN A 182 7.26 -33.68 -15.14
C ASN A 182 7.05 -32.13 -15.13
N LEU A 183 8.11 -31.32 -15.28
CA LEU A 183 7.99 -29.88 -15.34
C LEU A 183 7.61 -29.42 -16.75
N LYS A 184 6.46 -28.73 -16.85
CA LYS A 184 5.94 -28.12 -18.08
C LYS A 184 6.98 -27.17 -18.68
N LYS A 185 7.35 -27.39 -19.94
CA LYS A 185 8.21 -26.47 -20.69
C LYS A 185 7.39 -25.27 -21.17
N CYS A 186 7.95 -24.07 -21.08
CA CYS A 186 7.34 -22.89 -21.69
C CYS A 186 7.47 -22.97 -23.22
N THR A 187 6.40 -22.67 -23.93
CA THR A 187 6.34 -22.62 -25.40
C THR A 187 6.69 -21.25 -25.96
N GLY A 188 6.55 -20.20 -25.15
CA GLY A 188 6.67 -18.80 -25.56
C GLY A 188 5.45 -18.26 -26.32
N LEU A 189 4.41 -19.09 -26.48
CA LEU A 189 3.13 -18.73 -27.11
C LEU A 189 2.03 -18.47 -26.08
N GLU A 190 2.34 -18.62 -24.78
CA GLU A 190 1.44 -18.28 -23.70
C GLU A 190 1.05 -16.80 -23.75
N LYS A 191 -0.13 -16.46 -23.26
CA LYS A 191 -0.65 -15.09 -23.21
C LYS A 191 -1.22 -14.75 -21.85
N VAL A 192 -0.78 -13.62 -21.30
CA VAL A 192 -1.28 -13.08 -20.03
C VAL A 192 -2.77 -12.75 -20.16
N GLY A 193 -3.58 -13.21 -19.21
CA GLY A 193 -5.03 -13.05 -19.21
C GLY A 193 -5.80 -14.08 -20.05
N ARG A 194 -5.11 -14.91 -20.85
CA ARG A 194 -5.71 -16.09 -21.52
C ARG A 194 -5.27 -17.38 -20.85
N ASP A 195 -3.95 -17.55 -20.70
CA ASP A 195 -3.33 -18.77 -20.17
C ASP A 195 -2.85 -18.61 -18.71
N SER A 196 -3.06 -17.42 -18.13
CA SER A 196 -2.82 -17.08 -16.72
C SER A 196 -3.84 -16.05 -16.25
N SER A 197 -4.15 -16.05 -14.96
CA SER A 197 -4.99 -15.02 -14.34
C SER A 197 -4.30 -13.65 -14.43
N TYR A 198 -5.07 -12.62 -14.74
CA TYR A 198 -4.55 -11.26 -14.80
C TYR A 198 -5.51 -10.28 -14.13
N GLU A 199 -5.01 -9.59 -13.12
CA GLU A 199 -5.63 -8.43 -12.51
C GLU A 199 -4.61 -7.27 -12.59
N GLN A 200 -5.05 -6.09 -13.02
CA GLN A 200 -4.18 -4.93 -13.06
C GLN A 200 -3.81 -4.50 -11.64
N GLU A 201 -2.51 -4.34 -11.36
CA GLU A 201 -2.04 -3.80 -10.09
C GLU A 201 -2.66 -2.41 -9.85
N GLY A 202 -3.13 -2.19 -8.62
CA GLY A 202 -3.92 -1.02 -8.27
C GLY A 202 -3.21 0.31 -8.38
N LYS A 203 -1.88 0.27 -8.35
CA LYS A 203 -1.05 1.46 -8.33
C LYS A 203 -0.61 1.91 -9.73
N VAL A 204 -0.99 1.19 -10.79
CA VAL A 204 -0.60 1.49 -12.18
C VAL A 204 -0.97 2.91 -12.60
N GLN A 205 -2.18 3.38 -12.25
CA GLN A 205 -2.60 4.73 -12.59
C GLN A 205 -1.69 5.79 -11.96
N PHE A 206 -1.38 5.66 -10.67
CA PHE A 206 -0.53 6.61 -9.95
C PHE A 206 0.91 6.63 -10.50
N VAL A 207 1.44 5.47 -10.90
CA VAL A 207 2.76 5.40 -11.55
C VAL A 207 2.76 6.11 -12.91
N MET A 208 1.74 5.86 -13.73
CA MET A 208 1.57 6.56 -15.01
C MET A 208 1.49 8.07 -14.80
N ASP A 209 0.61 8.50 -13.90
CA ASP A 209 0.40 9.90 -13.56
C ASP A 209 1.69 10.58 -13.07
N ALA A 210 2.53 9.91 -12.28
CA ALA A 210 3.83 10.42 -11.85
C ALA A 210 4.82 10.62 -13.03
N VAL A 211 4.85 9.67 -13.98
CA VAL A 211 5.68 9.80 -15.20
C VAL A 211 5.20 10.96 -16.07
N TYR A 212 3.88 11.09 -16.25
CA TYR A 212 3.30 12.21 -17.00
C TYR A 212 3.57 13.55 -16.30
N ALA A 213 3.50 13.62 -14.97
CA ALA A 213 3.83 14.82 -14.22
C ALA A 213 5.26 15.29 -14.52
N MET A 214 6.23 14.37 -14.50
CA MET A 214 7.62 14.68 -14.86
C MET A 214 7.75 15.12 -16.33
N ALA A 215 7.08 14.43 -17.26
CA ALA A 215 7.09 14.79 -18.67
C ALA A 215 6.53 16.20 -18.92
N HIS A 216 5.42 16.56 -18.26
CA HIS A 216 4.83 17.90 -18.32
C HIS A 216 5.75 18.96 -17.69
N ALA A 217 6.41 18.66 -16.57
CA ALA A 217 7.39 19.56 -15.95
C ALA A 217 8.56 19.87 -16.90
N LEU A 218 9.16 18.81 -17.47
CA LEU A 218 10.27 18.94 -18.43
C LEU A 218 9.85 19.68 -19.71
N HIS A 219 8.65 19.40 -20.22
CA HIS A 219 8.12 20.09 -21.39
C HIS A 219 7.90 21.58 -21.12
N ARG A 220 7.35 21.93 -19.95
CA ARG A 220 7.17 23.33 -19.55
C ARG A 220 8.50 24.05 -19.41
N MET A 221 9.45 23.44 -18.70
CA MET A 221 10.82 23.97 -18.55
C MET A 221 11.50 24.17 -19.91
N HIS A 222 11.33 23.21 -20.84
CA HIS A 222 11.84 23.34 -22.21
C HIS A 222 11.24 24.52 -22.97
N ARG A 223 9.93 24.72 -22.88
CA ARG A 223 9.27 25.87 -23.52
C ARG A 223 9.77 27.20 -22.96
N GLU A 224 10.03 27.27 -21.66
CA GLU A 224 10.47 28.49 -20.98
C GLU A 224 11.97 28.78 -21.21
N LEU A 225 12.82 27.75 -21.24
CA LEU A 225 14.28 27.93 -21.35
C LEU A 225 14.81 27.89 -22.79
N CYS A 226 14.14 27.13 -23.67
CA CYS A 226 14.63 26.82 -25.01
C CYS A 226 13.78 27.45 -26.14
N TYR A 227 12.66 28.10 -25.83
CA TYR A 227 11.84 28.89 -26.78
C TYR A 227 11.55 28.21 -28.14
N GLY A 228 11.27 26.90 -28.14
CA GLY A 228 10.95 26.14 -29.36
C GLY A 228 12.14 25.49 -30.07
N TYR A 229 13.34 25.53 -29.48
CA TYR A 229 14.50 24.80 -29.96
C TYR A 229 14.21 23.28 -30.06
N PRO A 230 14.50 22.62 -31.19
CA PRO A 230 14.34 21.17 -31.30
C PRO A 230 15.29 20.41 -30.37
N GLY A 231 14.76 19.55 -29.51
CA GLY A 231 15.56 18.80 -28.54
C GLY A 231 16.06 19.67 -27.39
N LEU A 232 17.10 19.22 -26.67
CA LEU A 232 17.65 19.95 -25.53
C LEU A 232 18.53 21.12 -25.99
N CYS A 233 18.24 22.32 -25.50
CA CYS A 233 19.12 23.47 -25.68
C CYS A 233 20.24 23.50 -24.63
N PRO A 234 21.33 24.26 -24.83
CA PRO A 234 22.44 24.35 -23.86
C PRO A 234 22.01 24.73 -22.43
N ARG A 235 20.93 25.51 -22.28
CA ARG A 235 20.39 25.87 -20.95
C ARG A 235 19.79 24.69 -20.18
N MET A 236 19.39 23.63 -20.88
CA MET A 236 18.88 22.40 -20.28
C MET A 236 19.90 21.26 -20.29
N ALA A 237 21.14 21.50 -20.74
CA ALA A 237 22.19 20.48 -20.73
C ALA A 237 22.61 20.12 -19.29
N SER A 238 22.56 21.10 -18.38
CA SER A 238 22.82 20.94 -16.95
C SER A 238 21.69 21.58 -16.13
N ILE A 239 20.67 20.79 -15.80
CA ILE A 239 19.49 21.29 -15.07
C ILE A 239 19.78 21.37 -13.57
N ASP A 240 19.51 22.51 -12.94
CA ASP A 240 19.51 22.63 -11.48
C ASP A 240 18.27 21.94 -10.89
N GLY A 241 18.48 21.10 -9.87
CA GLY A 241 17.41 20.37 -9.20
C GLY A 241 16.36 21.28 -8.56
N LYS A 242 16.73 22.49 -8.12
CA LYS A 242 15.76 23.46 -7.56
C LYS A 242 14.88 24.06 -8.65
N GLU A 243 15.44 24.36 -9.81
CA GLU A 243 14.69 24.85 -10.98
C GLU A 243 13.70 23.79 -11.47
N LEU A 244 14.17 22.55 -11.64
CA LEU A 244 13.29 21.43 -12.00
C LEU A 244 12.17 21.21 -10.98
N LEU A 245 12.48 21.27 -9.68
CA LEU A 245 11.48 21.11 -8.62
C LEU A 245 10.41 22.21 -8.66
N SER A 246 10.78 23.44 -9.02
CA SER A 246 9.82 24.53 -9.24
C SER A 246 8.84 24.18 -10.35
N HIS A 247 9.34 23.67 -11.49
CA HIS A 247 8.47 23.24 -12.59
C HIS A 247 7.59 22.06 -12.22
N ILE A 248 8.10 21.05 -11.49
CA ILE A 248 7.30 19.90 -11.02
C ILE A 248 6.14 20.36 -10.15
N ARG A 249 6.39 21.24 -9.17
CA ARG A 249 5.34 21.78 -8.27
C ARG A 249 4.29 22.61 -9.01
N ALA A 250 4.65 23.19 -10.15
CA ALA A 250 3.76 24.01 -10.95
C ALA A 250 3.02 23.19 -12.04
N VAL A 251 3.17 21.87 -12.06
CA VAL A 251 2.44 20.99 -12.98
C VAL A 251 0.95 20.97 -12.63
N ASN A 252 0.14 21.21 -13.65
CA ASN A 252 -1.29 20.99 -13.63
C ASN A 252 -1.70 20.33 -14.96
N PHE A 253 -2.19 19.10 -14.89
CA PHE A 253 -2.70 18.38 -16.06
C PHE A 253 -3.84 17.46 -15.66
N ASN A 254 -4.74 17.20 -16.60
CA ASN A 254 -5.77 16.19 -16.43
C ASN A 254 -5.14 14.81 -16.64
N GLY A 255 -4.84 14.13 -15.55
CA GLY A 255 -4.56 12.70 -15.56
C GLY A 255 -5.81 11.92 -15.99
N LYS A 256 -5.65 10.64 -16.35
CA LYS A 256 -6.74 9.80 -16.92
C LYS A 256 -7.99 9.68 -16.03
N SER A 257 -7.89 10.05 -14.74
CA SER A 257 -8.99 9.97 -13.78
C SER A 257 -9.29 11.30 -13.05
N ARG A 258 -8.45 12.34 -13.13
CA ARG A 258 -8.67 13.67 -12.54
C ARG A 258 -7.56 14.69 -12.92
N PRO A 259 -7.81 16.00 -12.87
CA PRO A 259 -6.75 17.01 -12.70
C PRO A 259 -5.86 16.68 -11.49
N LEU A 260 -4.56 16.52 -11.73
CA LEU A 260 -3.51 16.51 -10.73
C LEU A 260 -3.05 17.95 -10.51
N SER A 261 -3.52 18.58 -9.43
CA SER A 261 -2.97 19.85 -8.96
C SER A 261 -1.92 19.57 -7.88
N GLN A 262 -0.63 19.64 -8.21
CA GLN A 262 0.46 19.48 -7.23
C GLN A 262 0.80 20.79 -6.50
N SER A 263 -0.21 21.53 -6.05
CA SER A 263 0.01 22.78 -5.31
C SER A 263 0.45 22.48 -3.88
N GLY A 264 1.77 22.37 -3.68
CA GLY A 264 2.41 22.24 -2.37
C GLY A 264 2.36 20.82 -1.81
N ILE A 265 3.40 20.44 -1.06
CA ILE A 265 3.47 19.18 -0.32
C ILE A 265 2.79 19.41 1.05
N PRO A 266 1.47 19.27 1.13
CA PRO A 266 0.81 18.46 2.16
C PRO A 266 0.08 17.26 1.52
N PRO A 267 -0.45 16.29 2.29
CA PRO A 267 -1.37 15.29 1.74
C PRO A 267 -2.50 16.00 0.98
N ASP A 268 -2.77 15.58 -0.26
CA ASP A 268 -3.87 16.13 -1.05
C ASP A 268 -5.15 16.07 -0.21
N PRO A 269 -5.73 17.21 0.21
CA PRO A 269 -6.94 17.21 1.03
C PRO A 269 -8.13 16.58 0.31
N ASN A 270 -8.02 16.38 -1.01
CA ASN A 270 -9.02 15.74 -1.85
C ASN A 270 -8.67 14.29 -2.24
N ALA A 271 -7.78 13.63 -1.48
CA ALA A 271 -7.51 12.21 -1.66
C ALA A 271 -8.78 11.39 -1.37
N THR A 272 -9.24 10.65 -2.38
CA THR A 272 -10.41 9.76 -2.27
C THR A 272 -10.00 8.31 -2.11
N PHE A 273 -10.66 7.60 -1.20
CA PHE A 273 -10.50 6.18 -0.94
C PHE A 273 -11.83 5.46 -1.21
N SER A 274 -11.75 4.20 -1.59
CA SER A 274 -12.87 3.26 -1.72
C SER A 274 -12.89 2.31 -0.53
#